data_AF-A0A6G1G0C8-F1
#
_entry.id   AF-A0A6G1G0C8-F1
#
_cell.length_a   1.000
_cell.length_b   1.000
_cell.length_c   1.000
_cell.angle_alpha   90.00
_cell.angle_beta   90.00
_cell.angle_gamma   90.00
#
_symmetry.space_group_name_H-M   'P 1'
#
loop_
_entity.id
_entity.type
_entity.pdbx_description
1 polymer ?
#
loop_
_entity_poly.entity_id
_entity_poly.type
_entity_poly.pdbx_seq_one_letter_code
_entity_poly.pdbx_strand_id
1 'polypeptide(L)'
;MALTAPKISSSSPIQFSIPLPHAPQTRIHVHLTILQTSVMAFLTTTGESTTRALSSMGSFVYSLPNRDHPTEQPISTPLYIDAGTVDFASRLAKALARRVGKPVYVGSSVSFSSAGRGGDVEEEMEGFRAAVDAIARVVTTREE
;
A
#
# COMPACT_ATOMS: atom_id res chain seq x y z
N MET A 1 -6.43 -3.05 -37.86
CA MET A 1 -6.06 -2.10 -36.77
C MET A 1 -4.93 -2.77 -36.00
N ALA A 2 -3.67 -2.42 -36.28
CA ALA A 2 -2.52 -3.06 -35.66
C ALA A 2 -2.32 -2.51 -34.24
N LEU A 3 -2.30 -3.40 -33.24
CA LEU A 3 -1.85 -3.08 -31.88
C LEU A 3 -0.35 -2.77 -31.96
N THR A 4 0.00 -1.49 -31.98
CA THR A 4 1.37 -1.06 -31.72
C THR A 4 1.77 -1.59 -30.35
N ALA A 5 2.76 -2.48 -30.31
CA ALA A 5 3.26 -3.01 -29.05
C ALA A 5 3.67 -1.84 -28.14
N PRO A 6 3.08 -1.71 -26.93
CA PRO A 6 3.41 -0.62 -26.04
C PRO A 6 4.90 -0.68 -25.72
N LYS A 7 5.56 0.48 -25.72
CA LYS A 7 6.95 0.63 -25.30
C LYS A 7 7.00 0.25 -23.82
N ILE A 8 7.45 -0.97 -23.49
CA ILE A 8 7.58 -1.44 -22.11
C ILE A 8 8.75 -0.67 -21.49
N SER A 9 8.47 0.50 -20.92
CA SER A 9 9.38 1.14 -19.98
C SER A 9 9.31 0.33 -18.69
N SER A 10 10.30 -0.53 -18.44
CA SER A 10 10.41 -1.26 -17.19
C SER A 10 10.70 -0.27 -16.05
N SER A 11 9.65 0.23 -15.37
CA SER A 11 9.83 0.97 -14.13
C SER A 11 10.33 -0.04 -13.09
N SER A 12 11.60 0.05 -12.70
CA SER A 12 12.14 -0.78 -11.61
C SER A 12 11.34 -0.52 -10.34
N PRO A 13 10.83 -1.56 -9.66
CA PRO A 13 10.12 -1.37 -8.42
C PRO A 13 10.97 -0.67 -7.36
N ILE A 14 10.34 0.20 -6.57
CA ILE A 14 10.96 0.94 -5.48
C ILE A 14 10.69 0.18 -4.18
N GLN A 15 11.74 -0.09 -3.42
CA GLN A 15 11.65 -0.78 -2.13
C GLN A 15 12.12 0.12 -1.01
N PHE A 16 11.32 0.21 0.05
CA PHE A 16 11.69 0.94 1.25
C PHE A 16 10.98 0.37 2.47
N SER A 17 11.43 0.76 3.66
CA SER A 17 10.80 0.34 4.92
C SER A 17 10.60 1.51 5.86
N ILE A 18 9.50 1.45 6.61
CA ILE A 18 9.06 2.48 7.54
C ILE A 18 9.13 1.88 8.96
N PRO A 19 9.89 2.46 9.88
CA PRO A 19 9.87 2.04 11.29
C PRO A 19 8.56 2.44 11.95
N LEU A 20 8.07 1.61 12.88
CA LEU A 20 6.98 2.01 13.77
C LEU A 20 7.53 2.73 15.01
N PRO A 21 6.98 3.89 15.39
CA PRO A 21 7.51 4.71 16.50
C PRO A 21 7.55 4.00 17.85
N HIS A 22 6.54 3.17 18.12
CA HIS A 22 6.40 2.43 19.39
C HIS A 22 6.85 0.96 19.31
N ALA A 23 7.31 0.51 18.15
CA ALA A 23 7.79 -0.85 17.93
C ALA A 23 9.11 -0.82 17.14
N PRO A 24 10.26 -0.58 17.80
CA PRO A 24 11.54 -0.34 17.12
C PRO A 24 12.02 -1.54 16.29
N GLN A 25 11.57 -2.75 16.64
CA GLN A 25 11.88 -3.97 15.91
C GLN A 25 10.89 -4.29 14.78
N THR A 26 9.76 -3.55 14.70
CA THR A 26 8.75 -3.74 13.68
C THR A 26 8.91 -2.72 12.56
N ARG A 27 8.89 -3.20 11.32
CA ARG A 27 8.98 -2.35 10.13
C ARG A 27 7.90 -2.73 9.13
N ILE A 28 7.29 -1.72 8.52
CA ILE A 28 6.45 -1.89 7.33
C ILE A 28 7.38 -1.84 6.12
N HIS A 29 7.44 -2.93 5.36
CA HIS A 29 8.16 -3.00 4.09
C HIS A 29 7.19 -2.72 2.96
N VAL A 30 7.62 -1.88 2.02
CA VAL A 30 6.82 -1.43 0.88
C VAL A 30 7.56 -1.76 -0.40
N HIS A 31 6.86 -2.42 -1.31
CA HIS A 31 7.27 -2.64 -2.68
C HIS A 31 6.33 -1.87 -3.61
N LEU A 32 6.82 -0.78 -4.18
CA LEU A 32 6.04 0.20 -4.92
C LEU A 32 6.43 0.20 -6.40
N THR A 33 5.45 0.02 -7.28
CA THR A 33 5.61 0.16 -8.73
C THR A 33 4.71 1.30 -9.21
N ILE A 34 5.33 2.31 -9.84
CA ILE A 34 4.62 3.45 -10.40
C ILE A 34 4.51 3.21 -11.91
N LEU A 35 3.29 2.96 -12.38
CA LEU A 35 2.99 2.78 -13.79
C LEU A 35 2.50 4.11 -14.37
N GLN A 36 2.43 4.19 -15.70
CA GLN A 36 1.97 5.40 -16.39
C GLN A 36 0.55 5.81 -15.97
N THR A 37 -0.35 4.84 -15.77
CA THR A 37 -1.78 5.09 -15.52
C THR A 37 -2.25 4.66 -14.13
N SER A 38 -1.40 4.07 -13.30
CA SER A 38 -1.78 3.55 -11.98
C SER A 38 -0.57 3.34 -11.07
N VAL A 39 -0.81 3.17 -9.78
CA VAL A 39 0.20 2.82 -8.79
C VAL A 39 -0.10 1.44 -8.22
N MET A 40 0.93 0.64 -7.96
CA MET A 40 0.80 -0.67 -7.32
C MET A 40 1.73 -0.73 -6.11
N ALA A 41 1.18 -1.01 -4.92
CA ALA A 41 1.93 -1.10 -3.69
C ALA A 41 1.67 -2.45 -3.00
N PHE A 42 2.73 -3.14 -2.61
CA PHE A 42 2.65 -4.32 -1.75
C PHE A 42 3.28 -4.00 -0.40
N LEU A 43 2.56 -4.30 0.68
CA LEU A 43 2.99 -4.02 2.04
C LEU A 43 3.01 -5.30 2.88
N THR A 44 4.06 -5.44 3.68
CA THR A 44 4.17 -6.50 4.70
C THR A 44 4.87 -5.94 5.91
N THR A 45 4.69 -6.56 7.07
CA THR A 45 5.49 -6.24 8.26
C THR A 45 6.50 -7.34 8.55
N THR A 46 7.57 -6.97 9.25
CA THR A 46 8.45 -7.91 9.95
C THR A 46 8.56 -7.45 11.41
N GLY A 47 8.52 -8.38 12.36
CA GLY A 47 8.75 -8.16 13.79
C GLY A 47 9.64 -9.24 14.40
N GLU A 48 9.82 -9.22 15.73
CA GLU A 48 10.74 -10.11 16.47
C GLU A 48 10.52 -11.60 16.24
N SER A 49 9.28 -12.04 16.06
CA SER A 49 8.90 -13.44 15.85
C SER A 49 8.82 -13.85 14.38
N THR A 50 9.15 -12.95 13.44
CA THR A 50 9.05 -13.25 12.01
C THR A 50 10.19 -14.19 11.60
N THR A 51 9.87 -15.48 11.50
CA THR A 51 10.74 -16.45 10.83
C THR A 51 10.93 -16.05 9.36
N ARG A 52 12.09 -16.38 8.78
CA ARG A 52 12.53 -16.06 7.39
C ARG A 52 11.67 -16.70 6.28
N ALA A 53 10.37 -16.88 6.50
CA ALA A 53 9.40 -17.32 5.53
C ALA A 53 9.03 -16.15 4.60
N LEU A 54 8.72 -16.47 3.35
CA LEU A 54 8.14 -15.51 2.42
C LEU A 54 6.81 -15.01 2.99
N SER A 55 6.59 -13.70 2.94
CA SER A 55 5.33 -13.14 3.40
C SER A 55 4.19 -13.58 2.48
N SER A 56 3.01 -13.85 3.06
CA SER A 56 1.80 -14.07 2.26
C SER A 56 1.40 -12.76 1.55
N MET A 57 0.56 -12.85 0.52
CA MET A 57 0.04 -11.66 -0.16
C MET A 57 -0.95 -10.88 0.72
N GLY A 58 -1.59 -11.55 1.69
CA GLY A 58 -2.75 -11.01 2.41
C GLY A 58 -3.86 -10.63 1.41
N SER A 59 -4.52 -9.49 1.61
CA SER A 59 -5.57 -8.99 0.71
C SER A 59 -5.00 -8.20 -0.46
N PHE A 60 -5.69 -8.21 -1.60
CA PHE A 60 -5.37 -7.39 -2.77
C PHE A 60 -6.58 -6.57 -3.18
N VAL A 61 -6.44 -5.24 -3.22
CA VAL A 61 -7.55 -4.30 -3.42
C VAL A 61 -7.20 -3.29 -4.50
N TYR A 62 -8.17 -3.00 -5.38
CA TYR A 62 -8.09 -1.92 -6.35
C TYR A 62 -8.95 -0.75 -5.92
N SER A 63 -8.43 0.47 -6.02
CA SER A 63 -9.18 1.70 -5.75
C SER A 63 -9.02 2.72 -6.87
N LEU A 64 -10.14 3.28 -7.32
CA LEU A 64 -10.23 4.26 -8.40
C LEU A 64 -10.73 5.60 -7.82
N PRO A 65 -9.96 6.69 -7.96
CA PRO A 65 -10.42 8.00 -7.54
C PRO A 65 -11.50 8.53 -8.50
N ASN A 66 -12.51 9.20 -7.95
CA ASN A 66 -13.49 9.92 -8.76
C ASN A 66 -12.87 11.24 -9.25
N ARG A 67 -12.61 11.36 -10.56
CA ARG A 67 -11.98 12.56 -11.14
C ARG A 67 -12.97 13.70 -11.34
N ASP A 68 -14.24 13.38 -11.53
CA ASP A 68 -15.31 14.37 -11.76
C ASP A 68 -15.82 14.95 -10.43
N HIS A 69 -15.74 14.15 -9.35
CA HIS A 69 -16.10 14.57 -7.99
C HIS A 69 -14.96 14.27 -6.98
N PRO A 70 -13.90 15.10 -6.91
CA PRO A 70 -12.71 14.84 -6.09
C PRO A 70 -12.94 14.82 -4.56
N THR A 71 -14.09 15.34 -4.11
CA THR A 71 -14.48 15.34 -2.70
C THR A 71 -15.10 14.01 -2.26
N GLU A 72 -15.59 13.20 -3.20
CA GLU A 72 -16.19 11.90 -2.92
C GLU A 72 -15.14 10.84 -2.59
N GLN A 73 -15.58 9.76 -1.93
CA GLN A 73 -14.69 8.65 -1.63
C GLN A 73 -14.36 7.86 -2.92
N PRO A 74 -13.09 7.45 -3.11
CA PRO A 74 -12.73 6.53 -4.17
C PRO A 74 -13.53 5.23 -4.12
N ILE A 75 -13.87 4.71 -5.29
CA ILE A 75 -14.51 3.41 -5.45
C ILE A 75 -13.43 2.35 -5.24
N SER A 76 -13.66 1.41 -4.30
CA SER A 76 -12.69 0.38 -3.96
C SER A 76 -13.33 -1.00 -4.11
N THR A 77 -12.59 -1.92 -4.73
CA THR A 77 -13.02 -3.29 -5.03
C THR A 77 -11.93 -4.26 -4.58
N PRO A 78 -12.18 -5.11 -3.58
CA PRO A 78 -11.29 -6.20 -3.24
C PRO A 78 -11.21 -7.22 -4.39
N LEU A 79 -10.00 -7.51 -4.86
CA LEU A 79 -9.71 -8.50 -5.90
C LEU A 79 -9.33 -9.86 -5.31
N TYR A 80 -8.68 -9.83 -4.15
CA TYR A 80 -8.44 -11.01 -3.31
C TYR A 80 -8.69 -10.63 -1.86
N ILE A 81 -9.43 -11.48 -1.15
CA ILE A 81 -9.91 -11.20 0.20
C ILE A 81 -9.23 -12.17 1.17
N ASP A 82 -8.50 -11.60 2.11
CA ASP A 82 -8.08 -12.26 3.34
C ASP A 82 -8.73 -11.50 4.52
N ALA A 83 -9.48 -12.23 5.34
CA ALA A 83 -10.35 -11.63 6.36
C ALA A 83 -9.58 -10.81 7.41
N GLY A 84 -8.30 -11.11 7.65
CA GLY A 84 -7.48 -10.39 8.62
C GLY A 84 -6.90 -9.08 8.09
N THR A 85 -6.92 -8.84 6.77
CA THR A 85 -6.17 -7.75 6.14
C THR A 85 -6.99 -6.87 5.18
N VAL A 86 -8.20 -7.30 4.81
CA VAL A 86 -9.02 -6.62 3.78
C VAL A 86 -9.41 -5.20 4.17
N ASP A 87 -9.72 -4.96 5.45
CA ASP A 87 -10.12 -3.63 5.93
C ASP A 87 -8.96 -2.64 5.84
N PHE A 88 -7.77 -3.05 6.29
CA PHE A 88 -6.56 -2.24 6.20
C PHE A 88 -6.20 -1.96 4.74
N ALA A 89 -6.16 -2.99 3.90
CA ALA A 89 -5.86 -2.87 2.47
C ALA A 89 -6.84 -1.92 1.76
N SER A 90 -8.14 -2.04 2.08
CA SER A 90 -9.19 -1.21 1.48
C SER A 90 -9.09 0.26 1.88
N ARG A 91 -8.85 0.55 3.16
CA ARG A 91 -8.63 1.91 3.65
C ARG A 91 -7.38 2.53 3.02
N LEU A 92 -6.31 1.75 2.89
CA LEU A 92 -5.04 2.20 2.35
C LEU A 92 -5.17 2.52 0.86
N ALA A 93 -5.82 1.63 0.09
CA ALA A 93 -6.07 1.85 -1.34
C ALA A 93 -6.88 3.12 -1.58
N LYS A 94 -7.95 3.36 -0.81
CA LYS A 94 -8.76 4.58 -0.89
C LYS A 94 -7.96 5.83 -0.56
N ALA A 95 -7.21 5.82 0.54
CA ALA A 95 -6.41 6.96 0.96
C ALA A 95 -5.35 7.34 -0.09
N LEU A 96 -4.66 6.35 -0.64
CA LEU A 96 -3.65 6.56 -1.69
C LEU A 96 -4.27 7.03 -3.00
N ALA A 97 -5.37 6.40 -3.45
CA ALA A 97 -6.06 6.80 -4.67
C ALA A 97 -6.51 8.27 -4.61
N ARG A 98 -7.03 8.70 -3.46
CA ARG A 98 -7.42 10.09 -3.24
C ARG A 98 -6.24 11.05 -3.26
N ARG A 99 -5.11 10.67 -2.63
CA ARG A 99 -3.93 11.55 -2.52
C ARG A 99 -3.12 11.67 -3.82
N VAL A 100 -3.00 10.57 -4.55
CA VAL A 100 -2.21 10.52 -5.79
C VAL A 100 -3.05 10.93 -7.01
N GLY A 101 -4.38 10.83 -6.93
CA GLY A 101 -5.25 11.14 -8.07
C GLY A 101 -5.16 10.12 -9.21
N LYS A 102 -4.61 8.93 -8.95
CA LYS A 102 -4.50 7.80 -9.88
C LYS A 102 -5.16 6.55 -9.30
N PRO A 103 -5.57 5.59 -10.15
CA PRO A 103 -5.92 4.26 -9.68
C PRO A 103 -4.78 3.61 -8.89
N VAL A 104 -5.10 2.94 -7.78
CA VAL A 104 -4.12 2.30 -6.90
C VAL A 104 -4.50 0.85 -6.65
N TYR A 105 -3.54 -0.05 -6.84
CA TYR A 105 -3.59 -1.44 -6.38
C TYR A 105 -2.80 -1.55 -5.07
N VAL A 106 -3.40 -2.17 -4.06
CA VAL A 106 -2.76 -2.41 -2.76
C VAL A 106 -2.85 -3.88 -2.42
N GLY A 107 -1.70 -4.54 -2.34
CA GLY A 107 -1.55 -5.84 -1.67
C GLY A 107 -1.04 -5.62 -0.25
N SER A 108 -1.64 -6.26 0.74
CA SER A 108 -1.23 -6.07 2.13
C SER A 108 -1.40 -7.34 2.95
N SER A 109 -0.28 -7.81 3.49
CA SER A 109 -0.19 -8.81 4.58
C SER A 109 0.33 -8.21 5.89
N VAL A 110 0.27 -6.88 6.00
CA VAL A 110 0.64 -6.14 7.20
C VAL A 110 -0.09 -6.70 8.43
N SER A 111 0.67 -6.99 9.46
CA SER A 111 0.19 -7.36 10.79
C SER A 111 0.90 -6.53 11.84
N PHE A 112 0.13 -5.97 12.77
CA PHE A 112 0.62 -5.22 13.92
C PHE A 112 0.62 -6.07 15.21
N SER A 113 0.23 -7.34 15.14
CA SER A 113 0.12 -8.22 16.32
C SER A 113 1.42 -8.36 17.12
N SER A 114 2.58 -8.23 16.46
CA SER A 114 3.90 -8.25 17.08
C SER A 114 4.47 -6.86 17.39
N ALA A 115 3.66 -5.80 17.26
CA ALA A 115 4.08 -4.44 17.54
C ALA A 115 4.10 -4.17 19.06
N GLY A 116 4.70 -3.06 19.49
CA GLY A 116 5.13 -2.84 20.87
C GLY A 116 3.97 -2.77 21.85
N ARG A 117 2.76 -2.45 21.36
CA ARG A 117 1.52 -2.39 22.13
C ARG A 117 0.56 -3.53 21.79
N GLY A 118 1.06 -4.56 21.11
CA GLY A 118 0.26 -5.70 20.66
C GLY A 118 -0.65 -5.38 19.46
N GLY A 119 -0.36 -4.32 18.72
CA GLY A 119 -1.17 -3.90 17.58
C GLY A 119 -2.50 -3.29 17.99
N ASP A 120 -2.48 -2.44 19.03
CA ASP A 120 -3.66 -1.66 19.36
C ASP A 120 -4.03 -0.69 18.22
N VAL A 121 -5.25 -0.14 18.31
CA VAL A 121 -5.81 0.71 17.25
C VAL A 121 -4.95 1.95 17.00
N GLU A 122 -4.31 2.49 18.04
CA GLU A 122 -3.47 3.68 17.92
C GLU A 122 -2.21 3.38 17.10
N GLU A 123 -1.57 2.25 17.37
CA GLU A 123 -0.38 1.78 16.66
C GLU A 123 -0.70 1.42 15.19
N GLU A 124 -1.84 0.78 14.92
CA GLU A 124 -2.33 0.54 13.55
C GLU A 124 -2.56 1.86 12.80
N MET A 125 -3.20 2.83 13.45
CA MET A 125 -3.51 4.14 12.84
C MET A 125 -2.25 4.97 12.57
N GLU A 126 -1.25 4.90 13.43
CA GLU A 126 0.05 5.53 13.22
C GLU A 126 0.79 4.89 12.05
N GLY A 127 0.88 3.56 12.03
CA GLY A 127 1.49 2.82 10.92
C GLY A 127 0.78 3.07 9.59
N PHE A 128 -0.55 3.14 9.60
CA PHE A 128 -1.37 3.50 8.45
C PHE A 128 -1.03 4.88 7.90
N ARG A 129 -1.01 5.91 8.76
CA ARG A 129 -0.69 7.29 8.34
C ARG A 129 0.72 7.39 7.77
N ALA A 130 1.70 6.78 8.45
CA ALA A 130 3.07 6.77 7.99
C ALA A 130 3.23 6.09 6.62
N ALA A 131 2.53 4.97 6.38
CA ALA A 131 2.51 4.30 5.09
C ALA A 131 1.89 5.17 3.99
N VAL A 132 0.74 5.78 4.26
CA VAL A 132 0.06 6.69 3.31
C VAL A 132 0.95 7.89 2.97
N ASP A 133 1.56 8.54 3.96
CA ASP A 133 2.44 9.69 3.78
C ASP A 133 3.69 9.33 2.98
N ALA A 134 4.37 8.24 3.35
CA ALA A 134 5.59 7.82 2.70
C ALA A 134 5.35 7.40 1.24
N ILE A 135 4.31 6.59 0.96
CA ILE A 135 3.99 6.16 -0.39
C ILE A 135 3.58 7.36 -1.26
N ALA A 136 2.66 8.21 -0.78
CA ALA A 136 2.21 9.37 -1.54
C ALA A 136 3.39 10.29 -1.88
N ARG A 137 4.29 10.55 -0.92
CA ARG A 137 5.50 11.35 -1.15
C ARG A 137 6.40 10.75 -2.24
N VAL A 138 6.68 9.45 -2.18
CA VAL A 138 7.52 8.78 -3.19
C VAL A 138 6.89 8.85 -4.57
N VAL A 139 5.56 8.73 -4.66
CA VAL A 139 4.85 8.84 -5.94
C VAL A 139 4.96 10.26 -6.50
N THR A 140 4.67 11.28 -5.71
CA THR A 140 4.72 12.69 -6.16
C THR A 140 6.13 13.10 -6.58
N THR A 141 7.17 12.74 -5.82
CA THR A 141 8.57 13.09 -6.15
C THR A 141 9.08 12.44 -7.45
N ARG A 142 8.44 11.37 -7.95
CA ARG A 142 8.83 10.71 -9.21
C ARG A 142 8.06 11.23 -10.43
N GLU A 143 7.04 12.05 -10.21
CA GLU A 143 6.26 12.69 -11.28
C GLU A 143 6.80 14.08 -11.65
N GLU A 144 7.61 14.69 -10.77
CA GLU A 144 8.40 15.91 -11.02
C GLU A 144 9.68 15.61 -11.81
#